data_AF-A0A2H0L4F4-F1
#
_entry.id   AF-A0A2H0L4F4-F1
#
_cell.length_a   1.000
_cell.length_b   1.000
_cell.length_c   1.000
_cell.angle_alpha   90.00
_cell.angle_beta   90.00
_cell.angle_gamma   90.00
#
_symmetry.space_group_name_H-M   'P 1'
#
loop_
_entity.id
_entity.type
_entity.pdbx_description
1 polymer ?
#
loop_
_entity_poly.entity_id
_entity_poly.type
_entity_poly.pdbx_seq_one_letter_code
_entity_poly.pdbx_strand_id
1 'polypeptide(L)'
;MTFHKKLALIQEMVDNAMSSIRSAQTLLNELVGKESSQTALELKLASVATRTIPEDDAPVYVGIFNGERMMTNEGEDYPVPANYASKSKLVEGDELKLIIADDGRFIYKQIGPVDRDHVVGTLVKEDERYKVLANGKAYNVLMAAVTYYKAEIGDKITLLVPANQESLWGAIDNVIPVEDFIDDSKDEEDVF
;
A
#
# COMPACT_ATOMS: atom_id res chain seq x y z
N MET A 1 23.14 -32.43 30.13
CA MET A 1 23.01 -31.09 29.50
C MET A 1 23.09 -30.02 30.57
N THR A 2 24.01 -29.07 30.46
CA THR A 2 24.20 -27.96 31.41
C THR A 2 23.05 -26.94 31.29
N PHE A 3 22.72 -26.26 32.40
CA PHE A 3 21.63 -25.27 32.50
C PHE A 3 21.66 -24.23 31.36
N HIS A 4 22.85 -23.74 30.99
CA HIS A 4 23.06 -22.81 29.88
C HIS A 4 22.58 -23.35 28.52
N LYS A 5 22.79 -24.64 28.24
CA LYS A 5 22.32 -25.25 26.98
C LYS A 5 20.79 -25.35 26.92
N LYS A 6 20.14 -25.55 28.08
CA LYS A 6 18.67 -25.57 28.15
C LYS A 6 18.08 -24.17 27.95
N LEU A 7 18.72 -23.15 28.51
CA LEU A 7 18.25 -21.77 28.39
C LEU A 7 18.39 -21.25 26.95
N ALA A 8 19.52 -21.53 26.29
CA ALA A 8 19.73 -21.21 24.88
C ALA A 8 18.72 -21.92 23.96
N LEU A 9 18.45 -23.21 24.23
CA LEU A 9 17.44 -23.97 23.49
C LEU A 9 16.03 -23.37 23.65
N ILE A 10 15.67 -22.94 24.86
CA ILE A 10 14.37 -22.30 25.10
C ILE A 10 14.27 -20.97 24.36
N GLN A 11 15.33 -20.15 24.34
CA GLN A 11 15.36 -18.90 23.56
C GLN A 11 15.17 -19.16 22.07
N GLU A 12 15.90 -20.12 21.51
CA GLU A 12 15.77 -20.53 20.11
C GLU A 12 14.35 -21.02 19.79
N MET A 13 13.73 -21.81 20.68
CA MET A 13 12.35 -22.25 20.51
C MET A 13 11.35 -21.08 20.53
N VAL A 14 11.56 -20.09 21.40
CA VAL A 14 10.73 -18.88 21.47
C VAL A 14 10.88 -18.04 20.22
N ASP A 15 12.10 -17.84 19.72
CA ASP A 15 12.38 -17.09 18.49
C ASP A 15 11.73 -17.75 17.26
N ASN A 16 11.83 -19.07 17.16
CA ASN A 16 11.18 -19.83 16.10
C ASN A 16 9.64 -19.73 16.18
N ALA A 17 9.07 -19.80 17.37
CA ALA A 17 7.63 -19.64 17.57
C ALA A 17 7.16 -18.23 17.18
N MET A 18 7.89 -17.19 17.57
CA MET A 18 7.58 -15.80 17.17
C MET A 18 7.65 -15.61 15.66
N SER A 19 8.67 -16.16 15.01
CA SER A 19 8.78 -16.14 13.54
C SER A 19 7.60 -16.83 12.88
N SER A 20 7.19 -17.98 13.42
CA SER A 20 6.04 -18.75 12.91
C SER A 20 4.72 -18.00 13.09
N ILE A 21 4.52 -17.31 14.21
CA ILE A 21 3.36 -16.46 14.46
C ILE A 21 3.31 -15.30 13.47
N ARG A 22 4.44 -14.63 13.21
CA ARG A 22 4.51 -13.55 12.21
C ARG A 22 4.11 -14.06 10.83
N SER A 23 4.64 -15.20 10.41
CA SER A 23 4.25 -15.83 9.13
C SER A 23 2.76 -16.16 9.06
N ALA A 24 2.19 -16.71 10.14
CA ALA A 24 0.76 -16.99 10.21
C ALA A 24 -0.10 -15.72 10.16
N GLN A 25 0.33 -14.64 10.83
CA GLN A 25 -0.33 -13.34 10.77
C GLN A 25 -0.29 -12.75 9.36
N THR A 26 0.84 -12.88 8.65
CA THR A 26 0.96 -12.45 7.25
C THR A 26 -0.01 -13.22 6.36
N LEU A 27 -0.05 -14.55 6.47
CA LEU A 27 -0.98 -15.38 5.68
C LEU A 27 -2.44 -15.07 6.00
N LEU A 28 -2.77 -14.86 7.27
CA LEU A 28 -4.13 -14.52 7.70
C LEU A 28 -4.55 -13.15 7.18
N ASN A 29 -3.68 -12.14 7.27
CA ASN A 29 -3.93 -10.81 6.70
C ASN A 29 -4.02 -10.85 5.17
N GLU A 30 -3.24 -11.70 4.52
CA GLU A 30 -3.32 -11.89 3.08
C GLU A 30 -4.67 -12.51 2.67
N LEU A 31 -5.17 -13.50 3.42
CA LEU A 31 -6.45 -14.14 3.15
C LEU A 31 -7.64 -13.23 3.48
N VAL A 32 -7.67 -12.67 4.69
CA VAL A 32 -8.76 -11.80 5.17
C VAL A 32 -8.80 -10.48 4.40
N GLY A 33 -7.63 -9.89 4.14
CA GLY A 33 -7.51 -8.65 3.38
C GLY A 33 -7.84 -8.86 1.90
N LYS A 34 -7.51 -10.01 1.30
CA LYS A 34 -7.92 -10.32 -0.07
C LYS A 34 -9.43 -10.54 -0.18
N GLU A 35 -10.05 -11.36 0.66
CA GLU A 35 -11.50 -11.61 0.54
C GLU A 35 -12.33 -10.34 0.79
N SER A 36 -11.97 -9.56 1.81
CA SER A 36 -12.69 -8.33 2.16
C SER A 36 -12.47 -7.21 1.15
N SER A 37 -11.22 -7.02 0.68
CA SER A 37 -10.92 -6.01 -0.34
C SER A 37 -11.50 -6.41 -1.71
N GLN A 38 -11.43 -7.69 -2.08
CA GLN A 38 -12.05 -8.19 -3.31
C GLN A 38 -13.57 -7.99 -3.28
N THR A 39 -14.24 -8.30 -2.17
CA THR A 39 -15.69 -8.08 -2.03
C THR A 39 -16.04 -6.59 -2.13
N ALA A 40 -15.28 -5.70 -1.47
CA ALA A 40 -15.51 -4.26 -1.54
C ALA A 40 -15.25 -3.69 -2.94
N LEU A 41 -14.19 -4.17 -3.60
CA LEU A 41 -13.85 -3.81 -4.97
C LEU A 41 -14.93 -4.27 -5.96
N GLU A 42 -15.41 -5.50 -5.84
CA GLU A 42 -16.49 -6.07 -6.66
C GLU A 42 -17.81 -5.28 -6.50
N LEU A 43 -18.18 -4.92 -5.27
CA LEU A 43 -19.38 -4.10 -5.01
C LEU A 43 -19.27 -2.70 -5.63
N LYS A 44 -18.08 -2.09 -5.59
CA LYS A 44 -17.82 -0.81 -6.26
C LYS A 44 -17.81 -0.94 -7.78
N LEU A 45 -17.16 -1.97 -8.31
CA LEU A 45 -17.18 -2.27 -9.74
C LEU A 45 -18.62 -2.40 -10.27
N ALA A 46 -19.50 -3.06 -9.52
CA ALA A 46 -20.91 -3.19 -9.88
C ALA A 46 -21.69 -1.85 -9.90
N SER A 47 -21.25 -0.84 -9.13
CA SER A 47 -21.89 0.48 -9.11
C SER A 47 -21.32 1.45 -10.15
N VAL A 48 -20.15 1.17 -10.72
CA VAL A 48 -19.60 1.92 -11.85
C VAL A 48 -20.38 1.58 -13.12
N ALA A 49 -21.00 2.59 -13.72
CA ALA A 49 -21.57 2.45 -15.06
C ALA A 49 -20.44 2.57 -16.09
N THR A 50 -19.99 1.44 -16.65
CA THR A 50 -19.13 1.47 -17.85
C THR A 50 -19.90 2.16 -18.96
N ARG A 51 -19.44 3.35 -19.32
CA ARG A 51 -19.91 4.08 -20.48
C ARG A 51 -18.75 4.24 -21.42
N THR A 52 -18.78 3.51 -22.53
CA THR A 52 -18.09 3.93 -23.74
C THR A 52 -18.82 5.18 -24.23
N ILE A 53 -18.43 6.35 -23.72
CA ILE A 53 -18.87 7.62 -24.29
C ILE A 53 -17.79 7.98 -25.30
N PRO A 54 -18.08 8.01 -26.61
CA PRO A 54 -17.18 8.66 -27.55
C PRO A 54 -17.13 10.14 -27.17
N GLU A 55 -16.09 10.53 -26.45
CA GLU A 55 -15.70 11.92 -26.25
C GLU A 55 -14.67 12.18 -27.37
N ASP A 56 -15.03 13.00 -28.37
CA ASP A 56 -14.18 13.28 -29.54
C ASP A 56 -13.64 12.01 -30.26
N ASP A 57 -14.50 11.02 -30.54
CA ASP A 57 -14.18 9.74 -31.22
C ASP A 57 -13.14 8.82 -30.54
N ALA A 58 -12.59 9.20 -29.38
CA ALA A 58 -11.64 8.39 -28.64
C ALA A 58 -12.35 7.36 -27.73
N PRO A 59 -11.86 6.10 -27.67
CA PRO A 59 -12.36 5.11 -26.71
C PRO A 59 -12.14 5.57 -25.26
N VAL A 60 -13.22 5.58 -24.48
CA VAL A 60 -13.23 5.95 -23.06
C VAL A 60 -13.67 4.77 -22.22
N TYR A 61 -12.90 4.48 -21.17
CA TYR A 61 -13.21 3.47 -20.17
C TYR A 61 -13.25 4.09 -18.78
N VAL A 62 -14.08 3.53 -17.91
CA VAL A 62 -14.18 3.90 -16.51
C VAL A 62 -13.98 2.66 -15.66
N GLY A 63 -13.21 2.79 -14.59
CA GLY A 63 -12.92 1.67 -13.71
C GLY A 63 -12.38 2.10 -12.35
N ILE A 64 -12.15 1.11 -11.49
CA ILE A 64 -11.69 1.29 -10.12
C ILE A 64 -10.22 0.91 -10.01
N PHE A 65 -9.42 1.77 -9.39
CA PHE A 65 -8.02 1.52 -9.11
C PHE A 65 -7.83 0.49 -7.99
N ASN A 66 -6.99 -0.52 -8.21
CA ASN A 66 -6.74 -1.59 -7.23
C ASN A 66 -5.35 -1.54 -6.56
N GLY A 67 -4.64 -0.42 -6.72
CA GLY A 67 -3.27 -0.22 -6.23
C GLY A 67 -2.18 -0.27 -7.32
N GLU A 68 -2.42 -0.97 -8.42
CA GLU A 68 -1.50 -1.03 -9.58
C GLU A 68 -2.22 -0.87 -10.93
N ARG A 69 -3.50 -1.24 -10.99
CA ARG A 69 -4.29 -1.36 -12.22
C ARG A 69 -5.66 -0.71 -12.04
N MET A 70 -6.27 -0.34 -13.15
CA MET A 70 -7.67 0.09 -13.23
C MET A 70 -8.51 -1.10 -13.70
N MET A 71 -9.46 -1.53 -12.88
CA MET A 71 -10.38 -2.62 -13.17
C MET A 71 -11.70 -2.05 -13.69
N THR A 72 -12.19 -2.50 -14.83
CA THR A 72 -13.52 -2.14 -15.34
C THR A 72 -14.58 -3.14 -14.86
N ASN A 73 -15.86 -2.74 -14.87
CA ASN A 73 -16.94 -3.65 -14.48
C ASN A 73 -17.14 -4.83 -15.47
N GLU A 74 -16.54 -4.75 -16.66
CA GLU A 74 -16.57 -5.78 -17.70
C GLU A 74 -15.48 -6.84 -17.48
N GLY A 75 -14.62 -6.65 -16.47
CA GLY A 75 -13.54 -7.56 -16.12
C GLY A 75 -12.19 -7.22 -16.75
N GLU A 76 -12.14 -6.23 -17.65
CA GLU A 76 -10.89 -5.76 -18.25
C GLU A 76 -10.05 -4.97 -17.23
N ASP A 77 -8.73 -5.19 -17.27
CA ASP A 77 -7.77 -4.55 -16.38
C ASP A 77 -6.68 -3.80 -17.14
N TYR A 78 -6.48 -2.53 -16.80
CA TYR A 78 -5.51 -1.66 -17.45
C TYR A 78 -4.40 -1.25 -16.48
N PRO A 79 -3.10 -1.47 -16.82
CA PRO A 79 -2.01 -1.08 -15.94
C PRO A 79 -1.93 0.45 -15.81
N VAL A 80 -1.90 0.94 -14.58
CA VAL A 80 -1.77 2.38 -14.30
C VAL A 80 -0.29 2.70 -14.13
N PRO A 81 0.26 3.72 -14.82
CA PRO A 81 1.65 4.09 -14.68
C PRO A 81 2.00 4.42 -13.21
N ALA A 82 2.99 3.72 -12.64
CA ALA A 82 3.34 3.85 -11.22
C ALA A 82 3.68 5.29 -10.81
N ASN A 83 4.31 6.07 -11.71
CA ASN A 83 4.60 7.48 -11.48
C ASN A 83 3.33 8.34 -11.38
N TYR A 84 2.32 8.07 -12.22
CA TYR A 84 1.05 8.78 -12.17
C TYR A 84 0.30 8.44 -10.87
N ALA A 85 0.24 7.15 -10.53
CA ALA A 85 -0.40 6.67 -9.30
C ALA A 85 0.26 7.28 -8.04
N SER A 86 1.59 7.33 -8.02
CA SER A 86 2.36 7.88 -6.89
C SER A 86 2.20 9.39 -6.75
N LYS A 87 2.31 10.15 -7.85
CA LYS A 87 2.20 11.63 -7.84
C LYS A 87 0.78 12.10 -7.54
N SER A 88 -0.23 11.37 -8.01
CA SER A 88 -1.64 11.68 -7.77
C SER A 88 -2.14 11.10 -6.45
N LYS A 89 -1.29 10.39 -5.70
CA LYS A 89 -1.63 9.70 -4.44
C LYS A 89 -2.90 8.86 -4.57
N LEU A 90 -2.97 8.04 -5.62
CA LEU A 90 -4.12 7.19 -5.89
C LEU A 90 -4.24 6.12 -4.81
N VAL A 91 -5.45 5.96 -4.30
CA VAL A 91 -5.81 5.00 -3.24
C VAL A 91 -6.70 3.92 -3.84
N GLU A 92 -6.56 2.68 -3.35
CA GLU A 92 -7.40 1.56 -3.75
C GLU A 92 -8.89 1.92 -3.60
N GLY A 93 -9.67 1.68 -4.66
CA GLY A 93 -11.07 2.09 -4.74
C GLY A 93 -11.33 3.41 -5.45
N ASP A 94 -10.30 4.21 -5.78
CA ASP A 94 -10.46 5.45 -6.57
C ASP A 94 -10.99 5.14 -7.98
N GLU A 95 -11.97 5.92 -8.44
CA GLU A 95 -12.52 5.83 -9.79
C GLU A 95 -11.66 6.61 -10.79
N LEU A 96 -11.26 5.93 -11.85
CA LEU A 96 -10.42 6.44 -12.92
C LEU A 96 -11.17 6.40 -14.26
N LYS A 97 -10.91 7.42 -15.07
CA LYS A 97 -11.22 7.46 -16.50
C LYS A 97 -9.95 7.20 -17.28
N LEU A 98 -10.00 6.24 -18.21
CA LEU A 98 -8.97 5.99 -19.21
C LEU A 98 -9.47 6.49 -20.57
N ILE A 99 -8.66 7.31 -21.23
CA ILE A 99 -8.85 7.74 -22.62
C ILE A 99 -7.72 7.13 -23.44
N ILE A 100 -8.06 6.42 -24.51
CA ILE A 100 -7.09 5.93 -25.49
C ILE A 100 -7.04 6.95 -26.62
N ALA A 101 -5.97 7.74 -26.69
CA ALA A 101 -5.78 8.72 -27.75
C ALA A 101 -5.58 8.04 -29.12
N ASP A 102 -5.80 8.77 -30.20
CA ASP A 102 -5.63 8.27 -31.59
C ASP A 102 -4.21 7.76 -31.89
N ASP A 103 -3.21 8.26 -31.15
CA ASP A 103 -1.82 7.82 -31.22
C ASP A 103 -1.51 6.58 -30.35
N GLY A 104 -2.52 5.98 -29.73
CA GLY A 104 -2.44 4.80 -28.87
C GLY A 104 -2.02 5.09 -27.43
N ARG A 105 -1.79 6.35 -27.04
CA ARG A 105 -1.41 6.67 -25.65
C ARG A 105 -2.59 6.51 -24.70
N PHE A 106 -2.29 5.93 -23.53
CA PHE A 106 -3.23 5.84 -22.42
C PHE A 106 -3.14 7.10 -21.56
N ILE A 107 -4.27 7.78 -21.41
CA ILE A 107 -4.40 8.98 -20.59
C ILE A 107 -5.36 8.66 -19.45
N TYR A 108 -4.82 8.59 -18.23
CA TYR A 108 -5.61 8.38 -17.02
C TYR A 108 -5.98 9.71 -16.37
N LYS A 109 -7.22 9.79 -15.87
CA LYS A 109 -7.69 10.88 -15.02
C LYS A 109 -8.43 10.29 -13.83
N GLN A 110 -8.12 10.77 -12.63
CA GLN A 110 -8.96 10.49 -11.47
C GLN A 110 -10.26 11.28 -11.60
N ILE A 111 -11.39 10.60 -11.44
CA ILE A 111 -12.72 11.19 -11.56
C ILE A 111 -13.58 11.00 -10.31
N GLY A 112 -13.23 10.05 -9.43
CA GLY A 112 -13.92 9.83 -8.16
C GLY A 112 -12.95 9.35 -7.07
N PRO A 113 -12.34 10.26 -6.30
CA PRO A 113 -11.53 9.85 -5.14
C PRO A 113 -12.44 9.24 -4.06
N VAL A 114 -11.93 8.23 -3.36
CA VAL A 114 -12.59 7.66 -2.18
C VAL A 114 -12.30 8.49 -0.93
N ASP A 115 -13.13 8.34 0.10
CA ASP A 115 -12.81 8.83 1.44
C ASP A 115 -11.56 8.11 1.97
N ARG A 116 -10.66 8.89 2.59
CA ARG A 116 -9.32 8.43 2.97
C ARG A 116 -9.04 8.71 4.43
N ASP A 117 -8.40 7.76 5.09
CA ASP A 117 -7.79 7.94 6.40
C ASP A 117 -6.27 8.10 6.26
N HIS A 118 -5.71 8.89 7.18
CA HIS A 118 -4.27 8.98 7.37
C HIS A 118 -3.84 7.97 8.42
N VAL A 119 -2.88 7.12 8.08
CA VAL A 119 -2.27 6.17 9.02
C VAL A 119 -0.76 6.33 8.98
N VAL A 120 -0.12 6.25 10.14
CA VAL A 120 1.34 6.37 10.26
C VAL A 120 1.94 4.99 10.50
N GLY A 121 2.97 4.65 9.75
CA GLY A 121 3.66 3.37 9.88
C GLY A 121 5.14 3.45 9.59
N THR A 122 5.83 2.33 9.68
CA THR A 122 7.26 2.23 9.36
C THR A 122 7.45 1.63 7.97
N LEU A 123 8.28 2.25 7.13
CA LEU A 123 8.66 1.68 5.83
C LEU A 123 9.58 0.47 6.01
N VAL A 124 9.23 -0.64 5.37
CA VAL A 124 10.01 -1.88 5.31
C VAL A 124 10.10 -2.38 3.87
N LYS A 125 11.03 -3.30 3.62
CA LYS A 125 11.14 -4.00 2.34
C LYS A 125 11.12 -5.51 2.59
N GLU A 126 10.17 -6.20 1.99
CA GLU A 126 9.99 -7.66 2.08
C GLU A 126 9.80 -8.22 0.67
N ASP A 127 10.54 -9.27 0.31
CA ASP A 127 10.44 -9.95 -1.00
C ASP A 127 10.48 -8.99 -2.20
N GLU A 128 11.44 -8.06 -2.19
CA GLU A 128 11.60 -6.99 -3.19
C GLU A 128 10.45 -5.97 -3.29
N ARG A 129 9.44 -6.06 -2.42
CA ARG A 129 8.31 -5.12 -2.35
C ARG A 129 8.43 -4.20 -1.14
N TYR A 130 8.22 -2.91 -1.37
CA TYR A 130 8.09 -1.96 -0.28
C TYR A 130 6.72 -2.07 0.38
N LYS A 131 6.73 -2.06 1.71
CA LYS A 131 5.52 -2.09 2.54
C LYS A 131 5.63 -1.09 3.67
N VAL A 132 4.50 -0.61 4.17
CA VAL A 132 4.45 0.18 5.40
C VAL A 132 3.67 -0.60 6.45
N LEU A 133 4.29 -0.80 7.61
CA LEU A 133 3.66 -1.46 8.75
C LEU A 133 2.91 -0.42 9.58
N ALA A 134 1.58 -0.42 9.52
CA ALA A 134 0.70 0.51 10.22
C ALA A 134 -0.54 -0.23 10.76
N ASN A 135 -1.02 0.15 11.95
CA ASN A 135 -2.24 -0.43 12.55
C ASN A 135 -2.27 -1.97 12.61
N GLY A 136 -1.11 -2.61 12.80
CA GLY A 136 -1.01 -4.08 12.82
C GLY A 136 -1.14 -4.78 11.46
N LYS A 137 -1.19 -4.00 10.37
CA LYS A 137 -1.27 -4.47 8.98
C LYS A 137 -0.05 -3.99 8.17
N ALA A 138 0.31 -4.75 7.14
CA ALA A 138 1.31 -4.36 6.17
C ALA A 138 0.61 -3.90 4.88
N TYR A 139 0.80 -2.64 4.51
CA TYR A 139 0.27 -2.06 3.28
C TYR A 139 1.34 -2.03 2.20
N ASN A 140 1.04 -2.54 1.01
CA ASN A 140 1.92 -2.40 -0.14
C ASN A 140 1.99 -0.92 -0.57
N VAL A 141 3.17 -0.46 -0.96
CA VAL A 141 3.37 0.86 -1.54
C VAL A 141 4.17 0.77 -2.83
N LEU A 142 3.89 1.68 -3.76
CA LEU A 142 4.60 1.71 -5.04
C LEU A 142 6.06 2.14 -4.85
N MET A 143 6.99 1.40 -5.44
CA MET A 143 8.42 1.78 -5.47
C MET A 143 8.61 3.20 -6.03
N ALA A 144 7.83 3.59 -7.04
CA ALA A 144 7.87 4.92 -7.60
C ALA A 144 7.56 6.03 -6.56
N ALA A 145 6.67 5.75 -5.60
CA ALA A 145 6.39 6.68 -4.50
C ALA A 145 7.58 6.76 -3.54
N VAL A 146 8.15 5.62 -3.16
CA VAL A 146 9.33 5.54 -2.29
C VAL A 146 10.49 6.36 -2.88
N THR A 147 10.79 6.18 -4.17
CA THR A 147 11.83 6.94 -4.86
C THR A 147 11.49 8.44 -4.98
N TYR A 148 10.23 8.78 -5.25
CA TYR A 148 9.80 10.17 -5.39
C TYR A 148 9.96 10.96 -4.09
N TYR A 149 9.56 10.38 -2.96
CA TYR A 149 9.72 11.00 -1.64
C TYR A 149 11.10 10.80 -1.03
N LYS A 150 11.97 10.01 -1.68
CA LYS A 150 13.30 9.63 -1.17
C LYS A 150 13.24 8.97 0.22
N ALA A 151 12.21 8.16 0.44
CA ALA A 151 12.04 7.45 1.70
C ALA A 151 13.06 6.32 1.82
N GLU A 152 13.56 6.12 3.03
CA GLU A 152 14.49 5.06 3.39
C GLU A 152 13.82 4.03 4.31
N ILE A 153 14.34 2.80 4.29
CA ILE A 153 13.83 1.73 5.17
C ILE A 153 14.03 2.16 6.62
N GLY A 154 12.96 2.10 7.41
CA GLY A 154 12.93 2.59 8.79
C GLY A 154 12.18 3.91 8.96
N ASP A 155 12.04 4.71 7.90
CA ASP A 155 11.32 5.99 7.97
C ASP A 155 9.87 5.82 8.40
N LYS A 156 9.35 6.86 9.08
CA LYS A 156 7.93 6.95 9.39
C LYS A 156 7.19 7.51 8.19
N ILE A 157 6.21 6.77 7.70
CA ILE A 157 5.44 7.11 6.51
C ILE A 157 4.02 7.44 6.94
N THR A 158 3.53 8.61 6.52
CA THR A 158 2.09 8.88 6.52
C THR A 158 1.51 8.31 5.23
N LEU A 159 0.60 7.35 5.38
CA LEU A 159 -0.14 6.73 4.29
C LEU A 159 -1.56 7.27 4.21
N LEU A 160 -2.07 7.36 2.98
CA LEU A 160 -3.48 7.41 2.68
C LEU A 160 -3.99 6.00 2.37
N VAL A 161 -5.03 5.60 3.09
CA VAL A 161 -5.76 4.34 2.89
C VAL A 161 -7.25 4.64 2.80
N PRO A 162 -8.09 3.77 2.21
CA PRO A 162 -9.54 4.01 2.20
C PRO A 162 -10.10 4.00 3.62
N ALA A 163 -10.98 4.95 3.94
CA ALA A 163 -11.57 5.04 5.28
C ALA A 163 -12.62 3.95 5.54
N ASN A 164 -13.39 3.58 4.51
CA ASN A 164 -14.60 2.75 4.65
C ASN A 164 -14.45 1.33 4.10
N GLN A 165 -13.23 0.89 3.78
CA GLN A 165 -12.98 -0.46 3.26
C GLN A 165 -11.56 -0.92 3.62
N GLU A 166 -11.38 -2.23 3.72
CA GLU A 166 -10.04 -2.80 3.76
C GLU A 166 -9.31 -2.56 2.43
N SER A 167 -7.99 -2.39 2.50
CA SER A 167 -7.12 -2.31 1.34
C SER A 167 -5.84 -3.11 1.55
N LEU A 168 -5.25 -3.57 0.45
CA LEU A 168 -3.90 -4.15 0.45
C LEU A 168 -2.85 -3.08 0.14
N TRP A 169 -3.27 -1.99 -0.47
CA TRP A 169 -2.40 -0.89 -0.89
C TRP A 169 -2.66 0.39 -0.10
N GLY A 170 -1.61 1.20 0.04
CA GLY A 170 -1.66 2.56 0.54
C GLY A 170 -0.85 3.50 -0.35
N ALA A 171 -1.25 4.78 -0.39
CA ALA A 171 -0.50 5.81 -1.09
C ALA A 171 0.37 6.59 -0.09
N ILE A 172 1.65 6.80 -0.41
CA ILE A 172 2.52 7.64 0.42
C ILE A 172 2.09 9.11 0.29
N ASP A 173 1.78 9.71 1.44
CA ASP A 173 1.43 11.12 1.54
C ASP A 173 2.65 11.97 1.90
N ASN A 174 3.35 11.56 2.96
CA ASN A 174 4.52 12.23 3.53
C ASN A 174 5.51 11.22 4.13
N VAL A 175 6.78 11.61 4.17
CA VAL A 175 7.87 10.90 4.85
C VAL A 175 8.31 11.75 6.03
N ILE A 176 8.48 11.10 7.18
CA ILE A 176 9.04 11.66 8.40
C ILE A 176 10.34 10.88 8.65
N PRO A 177 11.51 11.49 8.39
CA PRO A 177 12.81 10.84 8.54
C PRO A 177 13.02 10.28 9.94
N VAL A 178 13.72 9.14 10.04
CA VAL A 178 14.11 8.57 11.35
C VAL A 178 15.00 9.52 12.15
N GLU A 179 15.83 10.32 11.49
CA GLU A 179 16.76 11.27 12.11
C GLU A 179 16.03 12.32 12.98
N ASP A 180 14.80 12.67 12.61
CA ASP A 180 13.95 13.60 13.38
C ASP A 180 13.41 13.00 14.69
N PHE A 181 13.68 11.71 14.96
CA PHE A 181 13.32 11.00 16.19
C PHE A 181 14.54 10.62 17.06
N ILE A 182 15.75 11.10 16.74
CA ILE A 182 16.90 10.93 17.63
C ILE A 182 16.69 11.83 18.86
N ASP A 183 16.46 11.17 19.99
CA ASP A 183 16.34 11.72 21.33
C ASP A 183 17.63 12.44 21.74
N ASP A 184 17.54 13.75 22.00
CA ASP A 184 18.61 14.60 22.60
C ASP A 184 19.03 14.12 24.01
N SER A 185 18.45 13.05 24.55
CA SER A 185 18.74 12.56 25.91
C SER A 185 20.04 11.76 26.07
N LYS A 186 20.95 11.72 25.08
CA LYS A 186 22.19 10.92 25.16
C LYS A 186 23.48 11.69 25.44
N ASP A 187 23.41 12.98 25.74
CA ASP A 187 24.60 13.81 25.98
C ASP A 187 24.90 14.14 27.46
N GLU A 188 24.23 13.53 28.45
CA GLU A 188 24.49 13.80 29.88
C GLU A 188 25.16 12.69 30.70
N GLU A 189 25.60 11.57 30.11
CA GLU A 189 26.41 10.57 30.82
C GLU A 189 27.82 10.46 30.25
N ASP A 190 28.60 11.56 30.34
CA ASP A 190 30.07 11.48 30.42
C ASP A 190 30.66 12.83 30.86
N VAL A 191 30.29 13.31 32.06
CA VAL A 191 31.13 14.26 32.78
C VAL A 191 31.16 13.95 34.28
N PHE A 192 32.36 13.57 34.73
CA PHE A 192 32.90 13.42 36.10
C PHE A 192 32.90 12.04 36.75
#